data_AF-A0A3R9TLD7-F1
#
_entry.id   AF-A0A3R9TLD7-F1
#
_cell.length_a   1.000
_cell.length_b   1.000
_cell.length_c   1.000
_cell.angle_alpha   90.00
_cell.angle_beta   90.00
_cell.angle_gamma   90.00
#
_symmetry.space_group_name_H-M   'P 1'
#
loop_
_entity.id
_entity.type
_entity.pdbx_description
1 polymer ?
#
loop_
_entity_poly.entity_id
_entity_poly.type
_entity_poly.pdbx_seq_one_letter_code
_entity_poly.pdbx_strand_id
1 'polypeptide(L)'
;MKKITALLFALCATVTHAELQTLDNDALQAINGQAGADLSLMLNLNQTSNGIFDNGSGGVCENVEFCHIGLAINKRFVQADTTKPSGWAENSDSGNKLWLVFKGVQGTLNIQKMGLDGADLKYLDKSNTEIIKPAIQLSFSAAQPILIRNFGFNALSIEQDNFTSSTTTQGSS
;
A
#
# COMPACT_ATOMS: atom_id res chain seq x y z
N MET A 1 -1.60 34.86 -72.04
CA MET A 1 -1.68 33.46 -71.54
C MET A 1 -1.03 33.24 -70.17
N LYS A 2 0.13 33.84 -69.85
CA LYS A 2 0.83 33.68 -68.55
C LYS A 2 0.09 34.21 -67.29
N LYS A 3 -0.85 35.16 -67.43
CA LYS A 3 -1.58 35.77 -66.30
C LYS A 3 -2.84 35.00 -65.89
N ILE A 4 -3.39 34.17 -66.78
CA ILE A 4 -4.61 33.40 -66.52
C ILE A 4 -4.28 32.11 -65.74
N THR A 5 -3.11 31.53 -65.98
CA THR A 5 -2.63 30.33 -65.26
C THR A 5 -2.31 30.59 -63.79
N ALA A 6 -1.90 31.80 -63.43
CA ALA A 6 -1.64 32.20 -62.04
C ALA A 6 -2.93 32.38 -61.22
N LEU A 7 -4.02 32.82 -61.87
CA LEU A 7 -5.32 33.01 -61.21
C LEU A 7 -6.00 31.66 -60.93
N LEU A 8 -5.81 30.67 -61.81
CA LEU A 8 -6.39 29.33 -61.65
C LEU A 8 -5.75 28.54 -60.51
N PHE A 9 -4.46 28.77 -60.23
CA PHE A 9 -3.76 28.14 -59.10
C PHE A 9 -4.11 28.77 -57.74
N ALA A 10 -4.56 30.03 -57.74
CA ALA A 10 -4.98 30.74 -56.53
C ALA A 10 -6.39 30.34 -56.04
N LEU A 11 -7.26 29.84 -56.92
CA LEU A 11 -8.61 29.38 -56.53
C LEU A 11 -8.64 27.98 -55.88
N CYS A 12 -7.57 27.18 -56.00
CA CYS A 12 -7.50 25.85 -55.38
C CYS A 12 -7.04 25.87 -53.91
N ALA A 13 -6.70 27.04 -53.35
CA ALA A 13 -6.15 27.16 -52.00
C ALA A 13 -7.20 27.41 -50.89
N THR A 14 -8.50 27.45 -51.19
CA THR A 14 -9.52 27.94 -50.24
C THR A 14 -10.34 26.87 -49.53
N VAL A 15 -9.88 25.61 -49.48
CA VAL A 15 -10.61 24.53 -48.77
C VAL A 15 -9.71 23.75 -47.82
N THR A 16 -9.02 24.43 -46.92
CA THR A 16 -8.54 23.82 -45.68
C THR A 16 -9.52 24.20 -44.57
N HIS A 17 -10.60 23.43 -44.44
CA HIS A 17 -11.43 23.49 -43.25
C HIS A 17 -10.68 22.78 -42.12
N ALA A 18 -10.08 23.54 -41.20
CA ALA A 18 -9.76 23.01 -39.89
C ALA A 18 -11.08 22.86 -39.14
N GLU A 19 -11.63 21.64 -39.09
CA GLU A 19 -12.71 21.29 -38.17
C GLU A 19 -12.19 21.37 -36.73
N LEU A 20 -12.06 22.60 -36.22
CA LEU A 20 -11.86 22.86 -34.81
C LEU A 20 -13.15 22.47 -34.09
N GLN A 21 -13.17 21.22 -33.62
CA GLN A 21 -14.22 20.71 -32.76
C GLN A 21 -14.13 21.47 -31.43
N THR A 22 -15.18 22.21 -31.08
CA THR A 22 -15.25 22.93 -29.80
C THR A 22 -15.31 21.90 -28.68
N LEU A 23 -14.19 21.72 -27.98
CA LEU A 23 -14.11 20.87 -26.80
C LEU A 23 -14.82 21.58 -25.65
N ASP A 24 -15.97 21.04 -25.27
CA ASP A 24 -16.74 21.42 -24.09
C ASP A 24 -15.93 21.16 -22.80
N ASN A 25 -16.18 21.94 -21.75
CA ASN A 25 -15.54 21.80 -20.45
C ASN A 25 -15.73 20.40 -19.84
N ASP A 26 -16.85 19.72 -20.13
CA ASP A 26 -17.08 18.33 -19.72
C ASP A 26 -16.20 17.35 -20.53
N ALA A 27 -15.97 17.63 -21.81
CA ALA A 27 -15.01 16.89 -22.64
C ALA A 27 -13.54 17.16 -22.22
N LEU A 28 -13.23 18.39 -21.76
CA LEU A 28 -11.94 18.75 -21.19
C LEU A 28 -11.71 18.09 -19.81
N GLN A 29 -12.75 17.93 -18.98
CA GLN A 29 -12.65 17.18 -17.73
C GLN A 29 -12.46 15.68 -17.97
N ALA A 30 -13.13 15.12 -18.98
CA ALA A 30 -12.91 13.73 -19.38
C ALA A 30 -11.48 13.47 -19.87
N ILE A 31 -10.84 14.44 -20.54
CA ILE A 31 -9.48 14.29 -21.08
C ILE A 31 -8.40 14.55 -20.02
N ASN A 32 -8.63 15.49 -19.08
CA ASN A 32 -7.63 15.86 -18.07
C ASN A 32 -7.75 15.08 -16.73
N GLY A 33 -8.85 14.36 -16.50
CA GLY A 33 -9.12 13.64 -15.25
C GLY A 33 -8.92 12.12 -15.30
N GLN A 34 -8.57 11.53 -16.45
CA GLN A 34 -8.69 10.07 -16.67
C GLN A 34 -7.36 9.32 -16.79
N ALA A 35 -6.28 9.85 -16.22
CA ALA A 35 -4.99 9.15 -16.20
C ALA A 35 -4.75 8.56 -14.81
N GLY A 36 -5.08 7.27 -14.67
CA GLY A 36 -4.57 6.48 -13.55
C GLY A 36 -3.03 6.55 -13.49
N ALA A 37 -2.49 6.60 -12.28
CA ALA A 37 -1.06 6.69 -12.04
C ALA A 37 -0.49 5.33 -11.66
N ASP A 38 0.70 5.00 -12.16
CA ASP A 38 1.43 3.82 -11.71
C ASP A 38 2.49 4.23 -10.70
N LEU A 39 2.47 3.59 -9.54
CA LEU A 39 3.47 3.79 -8.49
C LEU A 39 4.33 2.55 -8.30
N SER A 40 5.64 2.75 -8.23
CA SER A 40 6.61 1.72 -7.83
C SER A 40 7.16 2.06 -6.45
N LEU A 41 7.06 1.11 -5.50
CA LEU A 41 7.52 1.30 -4.12
C LEU A 41 8.51 0.20 -3.75
N MET A 42 9.68 0.60 -3.25
CA MET A 42 10.66 -0.33 -2.71
C MET A 42 10.96 0.03 -1.26
N LEU A 43 10.62 -0.89 -0.36
CA LEU A 43 10.94 -0.82 1.05
C LEU A 43 12.15 -1.71 1.32
N ASN A 44 13.24 -1.10 1.79
CA ASN A 44 14.44 -1.79 2.25
C ASN A 44 14.47 -1.74 3.78
N LEU A 45 14.45 -2.91 4.41
CA LEU A 45 14.44 -3.05 5.86
C LEU A 45 15.84 -3.41 6.34
N ASN A 46 16.41 -2.56 7.19
CA ASN A 46 17.49 -2.91 8.11
C ASN A 46 18.75 -3.51 7.45
N GLN A 47 19.00 -3.12 6.20
CA GLN A 47 20.09 -3.66 5.39
C GLN A 47 20.91 -2.53 4.80
N THR A 48 22.20 -2.79 4.61
CA THR A 48 23.12 -1.93 3.85
C THR A 48 22.73 -1.91 2.37
N SER A 49 23.34 -1.02 1.58
CA SER A 49 23.15 -0.96 0.12
C SER A 49 23.44 -2.27 -0.60
N ASN A 50 24.21 -3.16 0.03
CA ASN A 50 24.58 -4.47 -0.52
C ASN A 50 23.63 -5.60 -0.08
N GLY A 51 22.55 -5.28 0.64
CA GLY A 51 21.56 -6.27 1.11
C GLY A 51 22.04 -7.13 2.28
N ILE A 52 23.01 -6.63 3.05
CA ILE A 52 23.52 -7.29 4.26
C ILE A 52 22.89 -6.62 5.48
N PHE A 53 22.45 -7.42 6.46
CA PHE A 53 21.90 -6.94 7.73
C PHE A 53 22.83 -5.93 8.39
N ASP A 54 22.33 -4.73 8.69
CA ASP A 54 23.14 -3.61 9.16
C ASP A 54 23.20 -3.58 10.70
N ASN A 55 23.94 -4.53 11.28
CA ASN A 55 24.11 -4.68 12.74
C ASN A 55 25.53 -4.34 13.24
N GLY A 56 26.32 -3.65 12.42
CA GLY A 56 27.61 -3.10 12.83
C GLY A 56 27.44 -1.92 13.79
N SER A 57 28.55 -1.47 14.39
CA SER A 57 28.50 -0.28 15.25
C SER A 57 28.11 0.96 14.44
N GLY A 58 27.11 1.69 14.91
CA GLY A 58 26.46 2.80 14.19
C GLY A 58 25.48 2.37 13.08
N GLY A 59 25.24 1.07 12.90
CA GLY A 59 24.28 0.54 11.94
C GLY A 59 22.83 0.69 12.41
N VAL A 60 21.88 0.63 11.46
CA VAL A 60 20.44 0.78 11.73
C VAL A 60 19.94 -0.22 12.78
N CYS A 61 20.56 -1.39 12.85
CA CYS A 61 20.24 -2.46 13.78
C CYS A 61 21.43 -2.87 14.66
N GLU A 62 22.24 -1.90 15.10
CA GLU A 62 23.27 -2.14 16.13
C GLU A 62 22.64 -2.82 17.37
N ASN A 63 21.46 -2.34 17.77
CA ASN A 63 20.63 -2.92 18.82
C ASN A 63 19.49 -3.75 18.19
N VAL A 64 19.69 -5.06 18.11
CA VAL A 64 18.78 -6.01 17.43
C VAL A 64 17.37 -6.03 18.00
N GLU A 65 17.20 -5.64 19.26
CA GLU A 65 15.91 -5.55 19.94
C GLU A 65 15.00 -4.47 19.35
N PHE A 66 15.52 -3.47 18.65
CA PHE A 66 14.70 -2.45 17.98
C PHE A 66 14.37 -2.80 16.53
N CYS A 67 15.04 -3.82 15.97
CA CYS A 67 14.81 -4.29 14.61
C CYS A 67 13.94 -5.55 14.61
N HIS A 68 12.75 -5.43 15.18
CA HIS A 68 11.81 -6.54 15.30
C HIS A 68 10.47 -6.29 14.62
N ILE A 69 9.74 -7.37 14.37
CA ILE A 69 8.32 -7.33 14.03
C ILE A 69 7.59 -8.22 15.03
N GLY A 70 6.67 -7.64 15.78
CA GLY A 70 5.77 -8.34 16.70
C GLY A 70 4.42 -8.61 16.04
N LEU A 71 3.98 -9.87 16.06
CA LEU A 71 2.67 -10.28 15.55
C LEU A 71 1.83 -10.88 16.68
N ALA A 72 0.67 -10.29 16.93
CA ALA A 72 -0.34 -10.86 17.82
C ALA A 72 -1.26 -11.77 17.01
N ILE A 73 -0.97 -13.07 17.03
CA ILE A 73 -1.78 -14.08 16.35
C ILE A 73 -2.81 -14.60 17.36
N ASN A 74 -4.07 -14.19 17.20
CA ASN A 74 -5.22 -14.47 18.07
C ASN A 74 -5.27 -13.70 19.40
N LYS A 75 -6.35 -13.95 20.17
CA LYS A 75 -6.62 -13.41 21.51
C LYS A 75 -5.85 -14.16 22.61
N ARG A 76 -4.52 -14.25 22.51
CA ARG A 76 -3.71 -14.95 23.50
C ARG A 76 -3.18 -13.98 24.55
N PHE A 77 -3.62 -14.16 25.79
CA PHE A 77 -3.15 -13.40 26.94
C PHE A 77 -2.65 -14.33 28.04
N VAL A 78 -1.82 -13.78 28.92
CA VAL A 78 -1.43 -14.42 30.18
C VAL A 78 -1.71 -13.49 31.35
N GLN A 79 -2.05 -14.06 32.49
CA GLN A 79 -2.24 -13.36 33.75
C GLN A 79 -1.38 -14.03 34.81
N ALA A 80 -0.89 -13.25 35.77
CA ALA A 80 -0.10 -13.80 36.86
C ALA A 80 -0.97 -14.76 37.70
N ASP A 81 -0.48 -15.98 37.90
CA ASP A 81 -1.13 -17.02 38.68
C ASP A 81 -0.06 -17.81 39.46
N THR A 82 -0.02 -17.60 40.77
CA THR A 82 0.94 -18.22 41.68
C THR A 82 0.72 -19.73 41.85
N THR A 83 -0.39 -20.27 41.37
CA THR A 83 -0.68 -21.71 41.41
C THR A 83 -0.01 -22.47 40.26
N LYS A 84 0.45 -21.76 39.22
CA LYS A 84 1.15 -22.34 38.06
C LYS A 84 2.66 -22.35 38.30
N PRO A 85 3.38 -23.42 37.91
CA PRO A 85 4.84 -23.45 38.00
C PRO A 85 5.55 -22.32 37.23
N SER A 86 4.92 -21.83 36.16
CA SER A 86 5.39 -20.68 35.36
C SER A 86 5.11 -19.33 36.01
N GLY A 87 4.23 -19.27 37.03
CA GLY A 87 3.67 -18.03 37.55
C GLY A 87 2.65 -17.36 36.62
N TRP A 88 2.27 -18.00 35.51
CA TRP A 88 1.38 -17.44 34.48
C TRP A 88 0.30 -18.44 34.07
N ALA A 89 -0.95 -17.99 33.99
CA ALA A 89 -2.09 -18.73 33.45
C ALA A 89 -2.61 -18.08 32.17
N GLU A 90 -3.04 -18.91 31.23
CA GLU A 90 -3.65 -18.49 29.97
C GLU A 90 -5.01 -17.80 30.16
N ASN A 91 -5.26 -16.75 29.38
CA ASN A 91 -6.54 -16.04 29.33
C ASN A 91 -6.87 -15.65 27.87
N SER A 92 -8.15 -15.70 27.50
CA SER A 92 -8.60 -15.41 26.12
C SER A 92 -9.28 -14.04 25.95
N ASP A 93 -9.49 -13.32 27.04
CA ASP A 93 -10.27 -12.09 27.08
C ASP A 93 -9.44 -10.87 27.50
N SER A 94 -8.53 -11.04 28.46
CA SER A 94 -7.70 -9.96 29.00
C SER A 94 -6.43 -10.44 29.68
N GLY A 95 -5.43 -9.57 29.77
CA GLY A 95 -4.16 -9.83 30.46
C GLY A 95 -2.99 -9.24 29.68
N ASN A 96 -1.79 -9.72 29.95
CA ASN A 96 -0.61 -9.36 29.17
C ASN A 96 -0.69 -10.14 27.84
N LYS A 97 -0.80 -9.43 26.72
CA LYS A 97 -0.92 -10.06 25.41
C LYS A 97 0.38 -10.74 25.03
N LEU A 98 0.28 -11.92 24.42
CA LEU A 98 1.42 -12.62 23.85
C LEU A 98 1.65 -12.23 22.40
N TRP A 99 2.91 -12.02 22.05
CA TRP A 99 3.40 -11.63 20.75
C TRP A 99 4.37 -12.68 20.22
N LEU A 100 4.22 -13.05 18.96
CA LEU A 100 5.27 -13.74 18.21
C LEU A 100 6.22 -12.68 17.66
N VAL A 101 7.44 -12.62 18.17
CA VAL A 101 8.41 -11.56 17.86
C VAL A 101 9.56 -12.10 17.02
N PHE A 102 9.70 -11.59 15.81
CA PHE A 102 10.85 -11.83 14.93
C PHE A 102 11.89 -10.74 15.19
N LYS A 103 13.11 -11.10 15.60
CA LYS A 103 14.19 -10.16 15.92
C LYS A 103 15.26 -10.15 14.86
N GLY A 104 15.85 -8.98 14.63
CA GLY A 104 16.83 -8.77 13.57
C GLY A 104 16.24 -8.97 12.18
N VAL A 105 15.04 -8.43 11.95
CA VAL A 105 14.36 -8.57 10.66
C VAL A 105 15.08 -7.74 9.61
N GLN A 106 15.33 -8.34 8.45
CA GLN A 106 15.88 -7.67 7.26
C GLN A 106 15.14 -8.09 6.00
N GLY A 107 15.33 -7.32 4.94
CA GLY A 107 14.96 -7.72 3.59
C GLY A 107 14.41 -6.58 2.76
N THR A 108 13.86 -6.94 1.60
CA THR A 108 13.31 -5.99 0.63
C THR A 108 11.90 -6.40 0.24
N LEU A 109 10.96 -5.46 0.31
CA LEU A 109 9.64 -5.56 -0.30
C LEU A 109 9.59 -4.59 -1.48
N ASN A 110 9.45 -5.12 -2.69
CA ASN A 110 9.38 -4.33 -3.91
C ASN A 110 8.01 -4.51 -4.59
N ILE A 111 7.19 -3.47 -4.51
CA ILE A 111 5.97 -3.31 -5.27
C ILE A 111 6.36 -2.69 -6.61
N GLN A 112 6.48 -3.52 -7.64
CA GLN A 112 6.97 -3.11 -8.94
C GLN A 112 6.01 -2.17 -9.66
N LYS A 113 4.70 -2.38 -9.50
CA LYS A 113 3.63 -1.53 -10.02
C LYS A 113 2.40 -1.66 -9.15
N MET A 114 1.91 -0.53 -8.66
CA MET A 114 0.59 -0.35 -8.08
C MET A 114 -0.13 0.67 -8.96
N GLY A 115 -1.17 0.24 -9.67
CA GLY A 115 -2.02 1.15 -10.41
C GLY A 115 -2.97 1.88 -9.46
N LEU A 116 -3.07 3.19 -9.61
CA LEU A 116 -3.94 4.09 -8.89
C LEU A 116 -4.94 4.65 -9.89
N ASP A 117 -6.21 4.24 -9.81
CA ASP A 117 -7.25 4.72 -10.72
C ASP A 117 -8.42 5.33 -9.94
N GLY A 118 -9.14 6.26 -10.56
CA GLY A 118 -10.39 6.78 -10.04
C GLY A 118 -11.52 5.80 -10.33
N ALA A 119 -12.30 5.44 -9.31
CA ALA A 119 -13.45 4.56 -9.48
C ALA A 119 -14.64 5.05 -8.65
N ASP A 120 -15.85 4.83 -9.15
CA ASP A 120 -17.08 5.12 -8.42
C ASP A 120 -17.49 3.89 -7.58
N LEU A 121 -17.51 4.04 -6.26
CA LEU A 121 -18.13 3.08 -5.36
C LEU A 121 -19.63 3.31 -5.34
N LYS A 122 -20.39 2.31 -5.79
CA LYS A 122 -21.84 2.29 -5.76
C LYS A 122 -22.33 1.35 -4.68
N TYR A 123 -23.14 1.84 -3.76
CA TYR A 123 -23.78 1.02 -2.74
C TYR A 123 -25.16 1.54 -2.38
N LEU A 124 -25.99 0.68 -1.81
CA LEU A 124 -27.34 1.03 -1.38
C LEU A 124 -27.32 1.55 0.06
N ASP A 125 -28.07 2.62 0.33
CA ASP A 125 -28.35 3.03 1.70
C ASP A 125 -29.39 2.13 2.38
N LYS A 126 -29.72 2.44 3.64
CA LYS A 126 -30.72 1.68 4.42
C LYS A 126 -32.13 1.75 3.83
N SER A 127 -32.37 2.66 2.89
CA SER A 127 -33.64 2.87 2.19
C SER A 127 -33.59 2.32 0.75
N ASN A 128 -32.58 1.51 0.40
CA ASN A 128 -32.35 0.96 -0.94
C ASN A 128 -32.16 2.01 -2.04
N THR A 129 -31.69 3.20 -1.69
CA THR A 129 -31.34 4.24 -2.66
C THR A 129 -29.86 4.09 -3.04
N GLU A 130 -29.54 4.15 -4.34
CA GLU A 130 -28.17 4.10 -4.81
C GLU A 130 -27.42 5.38 -4.41
N ILE A 131 -26.30 5.19 -3.71
CA ILE A 131 -25.34 6.22 -3.38
C ILE A 131 -24.07 5.96 -4.18
N ILE A 132 -23.58 6.99 -4.86
CA ILE A 132 -22.31 7.00 -5.57
C ILE A 132 -21.30 7.78 -4.74
N LYS A 133 -20.14 7.18 -4.47
CA LYS A 133 -18.99 7.85 -3.84
C LYS A 133 -17.74 7.70 -4.69
N PRO A 134 -17.00 8.79 -4.95
CA PRO A 134 -15.71 8.69 -5.60
C PRO A 134 -14.73 7.95 -4.68
N ALA A 135 -13.91 7.08 -5.27
CA ALA A 135 -12.91 6.29 -4.58
C ALA A 135 -11.66 6.12 -5.43
N ILE A 136 -10.60 5.65 -4.80
CA ILE A 136 -9.36 5.26 -5.46
C ILE A 136 -9.34 3.74 -5.52
N GLN A 137 -9.20 3.19 -6.72
CA GLN A 137 -8.97 1.78 -6.96
C GLN A 137 -7.46 1.50 -7.03
N LEU A 138 -7.00 0.60 -6.18
CA LEU A 138 -5.64 0.07 -6.23
C LEU A 138 -5.64 -1.23 -7.04
N SER A 139 -4.72 -1.35 -8.00
CA SER A 139 -4.59 -2.56 -8.83
C SER A 139 -3.16 -3.09 -8.86
N PHE A 140 -3.05 -4.41 -8.99
CA PHE A 140 -1.80 -5.14 -9.12
C PHE A 140 -1.88 -6.07 -10.33
N SER A 141 -0.77 -6.23 -11.04
CA SER A 141 -0.69 -7.13 -12.18
C SER A 141 0.12 -8.37 -11.81
N ALA A 142 -0.37 -9.55 -12.17
CA ALA A 142 0.37 -10.80 -12.01
C ALA A 142 1.69 -10.81 -12.82
N ALA A 143 1.77 -10.02 -13.91
CA ALA A 143 3.00 -9.86 -14.68
C ALA A 143 4.07 -9.02 -13.95
N GLN A 144 3.66 -8.22 -12.97
CA GLN A 144 4.55 -7.39 -12.13
C GLN A 144 4.24 -7.64 -10.65
N PRO A 145 4.56 -8.84 -10.14
CA PRO A 145 4.19 -9.24 -8.80
C PRO A 145 4.96 -8.44 -7.74
N ILE A 146 4.43 -8.43 -6.52
CA ILE A 146 5.15 -7.96 -5.35
C ILE A 146 6.32 -8.93 -5.09
N LEU A 147 7.53 -8.40 -5.03
CA LEU A 147 8.74 -9.19 -4.78
C LEU A 147 9.16 -9.04 -3.32
N ILE A 148 9.32 -10.16 -2.63
CA ILE A 148 9.94 -10.23 -1.31
C ILE A 148 11.30 -10.89 -1.50
N ARG A 149 12.39 -10.18 -1.17
CA ARG A 149 13.76 -10.67 -1.36
C ARG A 149 14.58 -10.50 -0.10
N ASN A 150 15.51 -11.44 0.12
CA ASN A 150 16.42 -11.43 1.26
C ASN A 150 15.70 -11.23 2.60
N PHE A 151 14.44 -11.69 2.68
CA PHE A 151 13.67 -11.55 3.90
C PHE A 151 14.14 -12.60 4.90
N GLY A 152 14.55 -12.15 6.08
CA GLY A 152 15.07 -13.02 7.12
C GLY A 152 15.04 -12.35 8.48
N PHE A 153 15.32 -13.16 9.50
CA PHE A 153 15.40 -12.75 10.89
C PHE A 153 16.46 -13.59 11.61
N ASN A 154 17.00 -13.08 12.73
CA ASN A 154 18.02 -13.78 13.51
C ASN A 154 17.44 -14.69 14.58
N ALA A 155 16.33 -14.29 15.20
CA ALA A 155 15.70 -15.05 16.28
C ALA A 155 14.18 -14.90 16.28
N LEU A 156 13.51 -15.90 16.85
CA LEU A 156 12.06 -15.92 17.06
C LEU A 156 11.80 -16.16 18.54
N SER A 157 10.99 -15.30 19.16
CA SER A 157 10.58 -15.43 20.56
C SER A 157 9.07 -15.26 20.70
N ILE A 158 8.53 -15.79 21.80
CA ILE A 158 7.22 -15.38 22.30
C ILE A 158 7.49 -14.38 23.42
N GLU A 159 6.90 -13.20 23.32
CA GLU A 159 7.03 -12.13 24.32
C GLU A 159 5.67 -11.69 24.80
N GLN A 160 5.64 -10.92 25.88
CA GLN A 160 4.41 -10.44 26.48
C GLN A 160 4.45 -8.93 26.68
N ASP A 161 3.27 -8.30 26.60
CA ASP A 161 3.13 -6.90 27.00
C ASP A 161 3.56 -6.71 28.45
N ASN A 162 4.03 -5.51 28.77
CA ASN A 162 4.24 -5.08 30.15
C ASN A 162 2.99 -4.42 30.77
N PHE A 163 1.87 -4.44 30.05
CA PHE A 163 0.59 -3.90 30.50
C PHE A 163 -0.54 -4.88 30.16
N THR A 164 -1.66 -4.72 30.85
CA THR A 164 -2.85 -5.53 30.60
C THR A 164 -3.67 -4.91 29.48
N SER A 165 -3.93 -5.67 28.42
CA SER A 165 -4.87 -5.33 27.36
C SER A 165 -6.09 -6.25 27.40
N SER A 166 -7.16 -5.85 26.73
CA SER A 166 -8.37 -6.68 26.63
C SER A 166 -8.93 -6.67 25.22
N THR A 167 -9.64 -7.74 24.85
CA THR A 167 -10.36 -7.76 23.59
C THR A 167 -11.75 -7.18 23.73
N THR A 168 -12.04 -6.14 22.97
CA THR A 168 -13.40 -5.63 22.77
C THR A 168 -13.98 -6.17 21.46
N THR A 169 -15.28 -6.02 21.26
CA THR A 169 -15.96 -6.36 20.01
C THR A 169 -15.41 -5.60 18.79
N GLN A 170 -14.68 -4.49 19.00
CA GLN A 170 -14.08 -3.66 17.93
C GLN A 170 -12.59 -3.96 17.67
N GLY A 171 -12.00 -4.92 18.38
CA GLY A 171 -10.55 -5.18 18.34
C GLY A 171 -9.90 -4.99 19.71
N SER A 172 -8.61 -5.31 19.82
CA SER A 172 -7.87 -5.19 21.07
C SER A 172 -7.57 -3.73 21.42
N SER A 173 -7.72 -3.39 22.70
CA SER A 173 -7.28 -2.13 23.31
C SER A 173 -6.22 -2.39 24.35
#